data_AF-A0A966I1A7-F1
#
_entry.id   AF-A0A966I1A7-F1
#
_cell.length_a   1.000
_cell.length_b   1.000
_cell.length_c   1.000
_cell.angle_alpha   90.00
_cell.angle_beta   90.00
_cell.angle_gamma   90.00
#
_symmetry.space_group_name_H-M   'P 1'
#
loop_
_entity.id
_entity.type
_entity.pdbx_description
1 polymer ?
#
loop_
_entity_poly.entity_id
_entity_poly.type
_entity_poly.pdbx_seq_one_letter_code
_entity_poly.pdbx_strand_id
1 'polypeptide(L)'
;MFTKSIKNSLFLTSIFLLAACGGGGDTSIASPGELGPLSDPSGGGGSTGGSNSNVLTGSCPDSEFIQVGSPVAGNNVCAIQGPITGELTLTDDVMYRMLGKVDIGIDMGGDGTKAGGASGTLIIPAGVVIMGRTSNDYLVVNRGSKIIANGTRSAPIRFTHNTAIEGTVSENERGLWGGIVILGKAPINKCSNDVRGTAACERVVEGSDALMGGATPDDNSGKLNFVRVEYAGYEIFPGNELNGITFGAVGSGTEVDYVQVHNNQDDCVEFFGG
;
A
#
# COMPACT_ATOMS: atom_id res chain seq x y z
N MET A 1 6.44 -83.17 -20.37
CA MET A 1 5.12 -82.58 -20.70
C MET A 1 5.26 -81.07 -20.49
N PHE A 2 5.59 -80.28 -21.51
CA PHE A 2 4.65 -79.56 -22.41
C PHE A 2 3.59 -78.78 -21.58
N THR A 3 3.49 -77.44 -21.60
CA THR A 3 3.39 -76.52 -22.75
C THR A 3 3.76 -75.05 -22.42
N LYS A 4 4.19 -74.32 -23.47
CA LYS A 4 4.43 -72.86 -23.61
C LYS A 4 3.14 -72.00 -23.58
N SER A 5 3.26 -70.71 -23.24
CA SER A 5 2.71 -69.52 -23.97
C SER A 5 3.10 -68.23 -23.19
N ILE A 6 3.93 -67.27 -23.62
CA ILE A 6 3.97 -66.29 -24.73
C ILE A 6 2.96 -65.11 -24.61
N LYS A 7 3.53 -63.87 -24.56
CA LYS A 7 3.01 -62.52 -24.92
C LYS A 7 2.01 -61.87 -23.93
N ASN A 8 1.88 -60.55 -23.77
CA ASN A 8 2.35 -59.37 -24.50
C ASN A 8 2.25 -58.13 -23.57
N SER A 9 3.11 -57.11 -23.77
CA SER A 9 2.94 -55.75 -23.23
C SER A 9 1.66 -55.09 -23.73
N LEU A 10 0.98 -54.32 -22.86
CA LEU A 10 0.06 -53.25 -23.27
C LEU A 10 0.22 -52.05 -22.32
N PHE A 11 0.83 -50.98 -22.83
CA PHE A 11 0.80 -49.64 -22.24
C PHE A 11 -0.60 -49.07 -22.44
N LEU A 12 -1.30 -48.69 -21.36
CA LEU A 12 -2.51 -47.87 -21.43
C LEU A 12 -2.14 -46.42 -21.13
N THR A 13 -2.11 -45.59 -22.16
CA THR A 13 -2.11 -44.13 -22.07
C THR A 13 -3.56 -43.66 -21.90
N SER A 14 -3.91 -43.18 -20.71
CA SER A 14 -5.22 -42.56 -20.45
C SER A 14 -5.18 -41.09 -20.84
N ILE A 15 -5.87 -40.74 -21.92
CA ILE A 15 -6.17 -39.36 -22.33
C ILE A 15 -7.35 -38.87 -21.48
N PHE A 16 -7.10 -37.88 -20.61
CA PHE A 16 -8.17 -37.14 -19.94
C PHE A 16 -8.70 -36.05 -20.89
N LEU A 17 -9.93 -36.24 -21.37
CA LEU A 17 -10.72 -35.20 -22.02
C LEU A 17 -11.33 -34.30 -20.94
N LEU A 18 -10.82 -33.06 -20.81
CA LEU A 18 -11.48 -32.01 -20.03
C LEU A 18 -12.74 -31.56 -20.79
N ALA A 19 -13.91 -31.99 -20.33
CA ALA A 19 -15.17 -31.38 -20.71
C ALA A 19 -15.29 -30.04 -19.97
N ALA A 20 -15.07 -28.93 -20.69
CA ALA A 20 -15.39 -27.61 -20.17
C ALA A 20 -16.92 -27.46 -20.11
N CYS A 21 -17.49 -27.42 -18.91
CA CYS A 21 -18.84 -26.92 -18.71
C CYS A 21 -18.83 -25.42 -19.04
N GLY A 22 -19.33 -25.07 -20.22
CA GLY A 22 -19.79 -23.72 -20.54
C GLY A 22 -20.99 -23.38 -19.64
N GLY A 23 -20.70 -22.76 -18.50
CA GLY A 23 -21.68 -22.10 -17.65
C GLY A 23 -21.81 -20.66 -18.08
N GLY A 24 -22.98 -20.28 -18.59
CA GLY A 24 -23.32 -18.91 -18.94
C GLY A 24 -23.30 -18.01 -17.72
N GLY A 25 -22.40 -17.03 -17.74
CA GLY A 25 -22.49 -15.79 -16.99
C GLY A 25 -22.08 -14.69 -17.97
N ASP A 26 -22.87 -13.61 -18.04
CA ASP A 26 -22.56 -12.46 -18.88
C ASP A 26 -21.13 -11.98 -18.62
N THR A 27 -20.22 -12.25 -19.55
CA THR A 27 -18.84 -11.74 -19.53
C THR A 27 -18.76 -10.32 -20.06
N SER A 28 -19.87 -9.60 -20.15
CA SER A 28 -19.87 -8.18 -20.49
C SER A 28 -19.48 -7.32 -19.27
N ILE A 29 -18.30 -7.58 -18.69
CA ILE A 29 -17.53 -6.47 -18.14
C ILE A 29 -16.95 -5.75 -19.35
N ALA A 30 -17.73 -4.81 -19.88
CA ALA A 30 -17.17 -3.85 -20.81
C ALA A 30 -16.21 -2.96 -20.00
N SER A 31 -14.92 -3.02 -20.31
CA SER A 31 -14.00 -1.95 -19.96
C SER A 31 -14.65 -0.61 -20.38
N PRO A 32 -14.59 0.47 -19.58
CA PRO A 32 -15.23 1.75 -19.88
C PRO A 32 -14.70 2.47 -21.15
N GLY A 33 -14.04 1.73 -22.05
CA GLY A 33 -13.26 2.25 -23.16
C GLY A 33 -11.88 2.68 -22.68
N GLU A 34 -10.88 2.55 -23.55
CA GLU A 34 -9.71 3.41 -23.39
C GLU A 34 -10.21 4.85 -23.45
N LEU A 35 -10.00 5.59 -22.36
CA LEU A 35 -9.86 7.04 -22.48
C LEU A 35 -8.74 7.20 -23.52
N GLY A 36 -9.11 7.65 -24.72
CA GLY A 36 -8.17 7.80 -25.84
C GLY A 36 -6.88 8.48 -25.37
N PRO A 37 -5.74 8.25 -26.06
CA PRO A 37 -4.40 8.51 -25.53
C PRO A 37 -4.39 9.80 -24.73
N LEU A 38 -4.28 9.66 -23.40
CA LEU A 38 -3.97 10.80 -22.56
C LEU A 38 -2.69 11.34 -23.15
N SER A 39 -2.69 12.63 -23.52
CA SER A 39 -1.43 13.30 -23.83
C SER A 39 -0.47 12.96 -22.69
N ASP A 40 0.73 12.47 -23.03
CA ASP A 40 1.79 12.33 -22.04
C ASP A 40 1.76 13.55 -21.13
N PRO A 41 1.94 13.39 -19.81
CA PRO A 41 2.20 14.53 -18.96
C PRO A 41 3.27 15.32 -19.70
N SER A 42 2.98 16.56 -20.08
CA SER A 42 3.96 17.41 -20.73
C SER A 42 5.01 17.72 -19.67
N GLY A 43 5.92 16.77 -19.44
CA GLY A 43 7.19 17.00 -18.83
C GLY A 43 7.80 18.12 -19.65
N GLY A 44 7.97 19.27 -19.01
CA GLY A 44 8.65 20.41 -19.60
C GLY A 44 9.90 19.89 -20.31
N GLY A 45 10.01 20.22 -21.59
CA GLY A 45 11.07 19.76 -22.47
C GLY A 45 12.44 19.87 -21.81
N GLY A 46 13.32 18.94 -22.18
CA GLY A 46 14.67 18.82 -21.64
C GLY A 46 15.35 20.17 -21.46
N SER A 47 15.63 20.50 -20.21
CA SER A 47 16.66 21.46 -19.84
C SER A 47 17.73 20.70 -19.09
N THR A 48 18.81 20.42 -19.80
CA THR A 48 20.13 20.23 -19.23
C THR A 48 20.42 21.33 -18.21
N GLY A 49 20.61 20.95 -16.94
CA GLY A 49 21.27 21.73 -15.88
C GLY A 49 20.79 23.17 -15.63
N GLY A 50 20.08 23.40 -14.52
CA GLY A 50 19.84 24.76 -14.05
C GLY A 50 18.81 24.88 -12.93
N SER A 51 19.29 24.74 -11.68
CA SER A 51 18.76 25.31 -10.44
C SER A 51 17.55 26.26 -10.57
N ASN A 52 16.35 25.73 -10.31
CA ASN A 52 15.21 26.45 -9.73
C ASN A 52 14.32 25.44 -8.99
N SER A 53 14.94 24.55 -8.19
CA SER A 53 14.17 23.80 -7.20
C SER A 53 13.73 24.80 -6.14
N ASN A 54 12.42 24.97 -5.94
CA ASN A 54 11.90 25.58 -4.72
C ASN A 54 12.29 24.66 -3.56
N VAL A 55 13.49 24.86 -3.04
CA VAL A 55 13.99 24.15 -1.87
C VAL A 55 13.01 24.43 -0.74
N LEU A 56 12.50 23.37 -0.13
CA LEU A 56 11.58 23.47 0.99
C LEU A 56 12.36 23.86 2.23
N THR A 57 12.20 25.10 2.70
CA THR A 57 12.94 25.67 3.85
C THR A 57 12.05 25.92 5.06
N GLY A 58 10.87 25.30 5.10
CA GLY A 58 9.94 25.37 6.21
C GLY A 58 10.51 24.80 7.51
N SER A 59 9.70 24.88 8.57
CA SER A 59 10.05 24.31 9.88
C SER A 59 9.16 23.13 10.20
N CYS A 60 9.70 22.15 10.91
CA CYS A 60 8.91 21.01 11.32
C CYS A 60 7.74 21.43 12.22
N PRO A 61 6.52 20.91 11.99
CA PRO A 61 5.40 21.13 12.89
C PRO A 61 5.74 20.67 14.32
N ASP A 62 5.22 21.38 15.30
CA ASP A 62 5.36 21.00 16.71
C ASP A 62 4.47 19.78 17.01
N SER A 63 5.10 18.62 17.16
CA SER A 63 4.43 17.36 17.44
C SER A 63 5.41 16.39 18.10
N GLU A 64 4.94 15.60 19.06
CA GLU A 64 5.73 14.53 19.68
C GLU A 64 6.13 13.42 18.69
N PHE A 65 5.43 13.31 17.56
CA PHE A 65 5.68 12.33 16.51
C PHE A 65 6.68 12.83 15.46
N ILE A 66 7.13 14.08 15.55
CA ILE A 66 7.99 14.73 14.57
C ILE A 66 9.30 15.18 15.24
N GLN A 67 10.41 14.92 14.58
CA GLN A 67 11.69 15.51 14.93
C GLN A 67 12.41 16.08 13.70
N VAL A 68 13.31 17.03 13.91
CA VAL A 68 14.12 17.58 12.82
C VAL A 68 15.03 16.49 12.26
N GLY A 69 14.89 16.22 10.96
CA GLY A 69 15.71 15.29 10.23
C GLY A 69 16.90 15.95 9.53
N SER A 70 17.90 15.15 9.18
CA SER A 70 18.96 15.59 8.27
C SER A 70 18.37 15.98 6.91
N PRO A 71 18.77 17.14 6.34
CA PRO A 71 18.33 17.61 5.02
C PRO A 71 18.60 16.61 3.90
N VAL A 72 17.78 16.67 2.84
CA VAL A 72 17.93 15.83 1.63
C VAL A 72 17.82 16.73 0.40
N ALA A 73 18.84 16.68 -0.47
CA ALA A 73 18.93 17.52 -1.67
C ALA A 73 18.68 19.02 -1.42
N GLY A 74 19.12 19.53 -0.26
CA GLY A 74 18.95 20.92 0.18
C GLY A 74 17.63 21.21 0.91
N ASN A 75 16.64 20.31 0.88
CA ASN A 75 15.34 20.50 1.53
C ASN A 75 15.43 20.22 3.04
N ASN A 76 14.71 21.01 3.83
CA ASN A 76 14.44 20.71 5.22
C ASN A 76 13.57 19.45 5.31
N VAL A 77 13.95 18.56 6.24
CA VAL A 77 13.29 17.27 6.42
C VAL A 77 12.81 17.13 7.86
N CYS A 78 11.59 16.64 8.01
CA CYS A 78 10.99 16.29 9.28
C CYS A 78 10.83 14.77 9.35
N ALA A 79 11.46 14.15 10.33
CA ALA A 79 11.37 12.73 10.54
C ALA A 79 10.10 12.39 11.34
N ILE A 80 9.26 11.51 10.81
CA ILE A 80 8.03 11.02 11.44
C ILE A 80 8.23 9.65 12.05
N GLN A 81 7.68 9.45 13.24
CA GLN A 81 7.70 8.17 13.96
C GLN A 81 6.35 7.87 14.60
N GLY A 82 5.95 6.60 14.59
CA GLY A 82 4.73 6.12 15.23
C GLY A 82 4.99 5.55 16.64
N PRO A 83 3.93 5.17 17.36
CA PRO A 83 2.53 5.24 16.94
C PRO A 83 1.95 6.66 17.03
N ILE A 84 1.43 7.19 15.91
CA ILE A 84 0.76 8.49 15.83
C ILE A 84 -0.66 8.32 16.33
N THR A 85 -0.94 8.73 17.57
CA THR A 85 -2.29 8.74 18.15
C THR A 85 -2.86 10.16 18.13
N GLY A 86 -4.19 10.29 18.07
CA GLY A 86 -4.81 11.60 17.82
C GLY A 86 -4.62 12.07 16.38
N GLU A 87 -4.62 13.37 16.14
CA GLU A 87 -4.50 13.95 14.80
C GLU A 87 -3.09 14.51 14.58
N LEU A 88 -2.48 14.17 13.43
CA LEU A 88 -1.26 14.79 12.94
C LEU A 88 -1.51 15.35 11.54
N THR A 89 -1.39 16.66 11.39
CA THR A 89 -1.44 17.34 10.09
C THR A 89 -0.05 17.74 9.64
N LEU A 90 0.35 17.28 8.46
CA LEU A 90 1.62 17.64 7.83
C LEU A 90 1.53 19.02 7.15
N THR A 91 2.67 19.65 6.87
CA THR A 91 2.80 20.90 6.11
C THR A 91 3.48 20.63 4.77
N ASP A 92 3.29 21.50 3.79
CA ASP A 92 3.80 21.36 2.41
C ASP A 92 5.09 22.15 2.15
N ASP A 93 5.65 22.78 3.18
CA ASP A 93 6.86 23.60 3.14
C ASP A 93 8.14 22.87 3.61
N VAL A 94 8.04 21.57 3.90
CA VAL A 94 9.12 20.63 4.26
C VAL A 94 8.90 19.28 3.59
N MET A 95 9.94 18.43 3.54
CA MET A 95 9.76 17.01 3.21
C MET A 95 9.68 16.17 4.48
N TYR A 96 9.04 15.00 4.40
CA TYR A 96 8.97 14.06 5.52
C TYR A 96 9.77 12.80 5.26
N ARG A 97 10.35 12.24 6.32
CA ARG A 97 11.04 10.95 6.29
C ARG A 97 10.50 10.02 7.35
N MET A 98 10.14 8.80 6.99
CA MET A 98 9.76 7.75 7.93
C MET A 98 10.97 7.25 8.70
N LEU A 99 10.77 6.90 9.98
CA LEU A 99 11.76 6.22 10.81
C LEU A 99 11.27 4.80 11.11
N GLY A 100 11.67 3.83 10.28
CA GLY A 100 11.20 2.45 10.37
C GLY A 100 9.70 2.34 10.07
N LYS A 101 9.03 1.43 10.80
CA LYS A 101 7.57 1.32 10.78
C LYS A 101 6.95 2.56 11.43
N VAL A 102 6.12 3.28 10.69
CA VAL A 102 5.28 4.36 11.21
C VAL A 102 3.85 3.86 11.34
N ASP A 103 3.43 3.58 12.57
CA ASP A 103 2.05 3.23 12.88
C ASP A 103 1.18 4.49 13.02
N ILE A 104 0.02 4.51 12.35
CA ILE A 104 -1.07 5.48 12.59
C ILE A 104 -2.10 4.81 13.49
N GLY A 105 -2.17 5.33 14.72
CA GLY A 105 -2.87 4.75 15.85
C GLY A 105 -2.32 3.41 16.29
N ILE A 106 -2.98 2.85 17.30
CA ILE A 106 -2.79 1.53 17.88
C ILE A 106 -4.08 0.76 17.62
N ASP A 107 -3.97 -0.45 17.08
CA ASP A 107 -5.07 -1.33 16.69
C ASP A 107 -6.26 -1.28 17.66
N MET A 108 -7.41 -0.77 17.19
CA MET A 108 -8.66 -0.70 17.96
C MET A 108 -9.44 -2.03 17.94
N GLY A 109 -8.97 -3.07 17.23
CA GLY A 109 -9.66 -4.35 17.11
C GLY A 109 -10.79 -4.34 16.08
N GLY A 110 -11.30 -5.53 15.75
CA GLY A 110 -12.35 -5.70 14.73
C GLY A 110 -13.72 -5.11 15.10
N ASP A 111 -13.96 -4.82 16.38
CA ASP A 111 -15.14 -4.07 16.87
C ASP A 111 -14.83 -2.61 17.23
N GLY A 112 -13.55 -2.21 17.19
CA GLY A 112 -13.12 -0.87 17.54
C GLY A 112 -13.02 -0.59 19.05
N THR A 113 -13.02 -1.60 19.92
CA THR A 113 -13.00 -1.43 21.39
C THR A 113 -11.85 -2.12 22.12
N LYS A 114 -10.82 -2.57 21.40
CA LYS A 114 -9.65 -3.28 21.97
C LYS A 114 -9.00 -2.47 23.09
N ALA A 115 -8.80 -3.12 24.23
CA ALA A 115 -8.09 -2.52 25.36
C ALA A 115 -6.66 -2.12 24.96
N GLY A 116 -6.28 -0.87 25.24
CA GLY A 116 -5.00 -0.31 24.82
C GLY A 116 -4.94 0.17 23.37
N GLY A 117 -6.03 0.03 22.60
CA GLY A 117 -6.16 0.66 21.29
C GLY A 117 -6.29 2.18 21.40
N ALA A 118 -5.81 2.88 20.38
CA ALA A 118 -5.92 4.34 20.27
C ALA A 118 -5.98 4.75 18.80
N SER A 119 -7.04 5.44 18.38
CA SER A 119 -7.15 5.91 16.99
C SER A 119 -6.11 6.99 16.66
N GLY A 120 -5.59 6.96 15.44
CA GLY A 120 -4.78 8.02 14.84
C GLY A 120 -5.40 8.54 13.55
N THR A 121 -5.16 9.80 13.20
CA THR A 121 -5.46 10.35 11.87
C THR A 121 -4.25 11.10 11.35
N LEU A 122 -3.69 10.64 10.23
CA LEU A 122 -2.64 11.33 9.50
C LEU A 122 -3.26 12.13 8.35
N ILE A 123 -3.13 13.45 8.40
CA ILE A 123 -3.61 14.37 7.35
C ILE A 123 -2.43 14.85 6.53
N ILE A 124 -2.48 14.61 5.23
CA ILE A 124 -1.42 14.91 4.27
C ILE A 124 -1.99 15.87 3.22
N PRO A 125 -1.63 17.17 3.28
CA PRO A 125 -1.99 18.14 2.26
C PRO A 125 -1.38 17.83 0.89
N ALA A 126 -1.91 18.49 -0.14
CA ALA A 126 -1.39 18.39 -1.50
C ALA A 126 0.08 18.80 -1.60
N GLY A 127 0.84 18.15 -2.49
CA GLY A 127 2.25 18.46 -2.75
C GLY A 127 3.26 17.92 -1.73
N VAL A 128 2.80 17.34 -0.62
CA VAL A 128 3.68 16.74 0.39
C VAL A 128 4.45 15.54 -0.18
N VAL A 129 5.74 15.48 0.18
CA VAL A 129 6.63 14.34 -0.10
C VAL A 129 6.98 13.63 1.19
N ILE A 130 6.72 12.32 1.25
CA ILE A 130 7.09 11.42 2.35
C ILE A 130 8.08 10.38 1.81
N MET A 131 9.18 10.17 2.52
CA MET A 131 10.29 9.35 2.04
C MET A 131 10.60 8.19 3.01
N GLY A 132 10.87 7.01 2.46
CA GLY A 132 11.74 6.02 3.09
C GLY A 132 13.23 6.39 2.91
N ARG A 133 14.08 5.76 3.72
CA ARG A 133 15.55 5.81 3.67
C ARG A 133 16.18 4.43 3.78
N THR A 134 15.49 3.52 4.45
CA THR A 134 15.90 2.13 4.60
C THR A 134 14.80 1.23 4.10
N SER A 135 15.18 0.01 3.72
CA SER A 135 14.24 -0.99 3.27
C SER A 135 13.20 -1.39 4.32
N ASN A 136 13.49 -1.13 5.61
CA ASN A 136 12.58 -1.39 6.74
C ASN A 136 11.59 -0.24 7.02
N ASP A 137 11.57 0.81 6.20
CA ASP A 137 10.64 1.93 6.37
C ASP A 137 9.31 1.63 5.67
N TYR A 138 8.19 1.78 6.39
CA TYR A 138 6.84 1.60 5.84
C TYR A 138 5.79 2.24 6.73
N LEU A 139 4.62 2.51 6.16
CA LEU A 139 3.49 3.14 6.85
C LEU A 139 2.39 2.11 7.12
N VAL A 140 1.89 2.05 8.35
CA VAL A 140 0.76 1.18 8.72
C VAL A 140 -0.37 2.03 9.30
N VAL A 141 -1.53 2.02 8.67
CA VAL A 141 -2.76 2.61 9.22
C VAL A 141 -3.54 1.49 9.91
N ASN A 142 -3.50 1.49 11.25
CA ASN A 142 -4.12 0.44 12.05
C ASN A 142 -5.66 0.54 12.05
N ARG A 143 -6.36 -0.56 12.37
CA ARG A 143 -7.82 -0.58 12.46
C ARG A 143 -8.34 0.51 13.40
N GLY A 144 -9.33 1.26 12.94
CA GLY A 144 -9.89 2.41 13.66
C GLY A 144 -9.13 3.73 13.49
N SER A 145 -8.02 3.72 12.74
CA SER A 145 -7.27 4.91 12.34
C SER A 145 -7.56 5.31 10.90
N LYS A 146 -7.08 6.51 10.52
CA LYS A 146 -7.30 7.08 9.19
C LYS A 146 -6.04 7.68 8.59
N ILE A 147 -5.96 7.60 7.26
CA ILE A 147 -5.07 8.42 6.44
C ILE A 147 -5.92 9.33 5.55
N ILE A 148 -5.68 10.63 5.58
CA ILE A 148 -6.38 11.62 4.75
C ILE A 148 -5.34 12.26 3.84
N ALA A 149 -5.04 11.61 2.72
CA ALA A 149 -4.13 12.09 1.70
C ALA A 149 -4.92 12.77 0.58
N ASN A 150 -4.92 14.11 0.58
CA ASN A 150 -5.73 14.91 -0.34
C ASN A 150 -4.86 15.71 -1.31
N GLY A 151 -4.20 14.99 -2.20
CA GLY A 151 -3.46 15.56 -3.31
C GLY A 151 -4.36 16.21 -4.36
N THR A 152 -3.74 16.88 -5.31
CA THR A 152 -4.42 17.40 -6.50
C THR A 152 -3.66 17.02 -7.76
N ARG A 153 -4.31 17.12 -8.93
CA ARG A 153 -3.66 16.90 -10.23
C ARG A 153 -2.38 17.74 -10.39
N SER A 154 -2.37 18.98 -9.92
CA SER A 154 -1.23 19.90 -10.02
C SER A 154 -0.20 19.73 -8.91
N ALA A 155 -0.58 19.13 -7.78
CA ALA A 155 0.27 18.91 -6.62
C ALA A 155 -0.08 17.55 -5.99
N PRO A 156 0.31 16.43 -6.63
CA PRO A 156 0.08 15.11 -6.08
C PRO A 156 0.91 14.90 -4.81
N ILE A 157 0.42 14.04 -3.93
CA ILE A 157 1.21 13.56 -2.77
C ILE A 157 2.13 12.45 -3.27
N ARG A 158 3.37 12.44 -2.79
CA ARG A 158 4.37 11.46 -3.22
C ARG A 158 4.98 10.72 -2.04
N PHE A 159 4.78 9.41 -2.00
CA PHE A 159 5.52 8.48 -1.16
C PHE A 159 6.64 7.85 -1.99
N THR A 160 7.89 7.98 -1.56
CA THR A 160 9.06 7.59 -2.36
C THR A 160 10.26 7.24 -1.47
N HIS A 161 11.45 7.11 -2.06
CA HIS A 161 12.71 6.90 -1.34
C HIS A 161 13.64 8.12 -1.46
N ASN A 162 14.51 8.37 -0.47
CA ASN A 162 15.38 9.56 -0.47
C ASN A 162 16.31 9.62 -1.69
N THR A 163 16.77 8.49 -2.22
CA THR A 163 17.61 8.43 -3.43
C THR A 163 16.89 8.96 -4.66
N ALA A 164 15.56 8.87 -4.71
CA ALA A 164 14.77 9.47 -5.79
C ALA A 164 14.69 11.01 -5.69
N ILE A 165 14.85 11.56 -4.48
CA ILE A 165 14.97 13.02 -4.27
C ILE A 165 16.39 13.50 -4.58
N GLU A 166 17.39 12.70 -4.25
CA GLU A 166 18.80 12.98 -4.54
C GLU A 166 19.16 12.81 -6.03
N GLY A 167 18.29 12.20 -6.82
CA GLY A 167 18.55 11.89 -8.23
C GLY A 167 19.57 10.77 -8.43
N THR A 168 19.73 9.90 -7.43
CA THR A 168 20.69 8.78 -7.41
C THR A 168 20.02 7.42 -7.63
N VAL A 169 18.68 7.37 -7.67
CA VAL A 169 17.92 6.16 -8.01
C VAL A 169 18.10 5.79 -9.48
N SER A 170 18.27 4.49 -9.76
CA SER A 170 18.34 3.98 -11.13
C SER A 170 16.95 3.74 -11.73
N GLU A 171 16.84 3.67 -13.05
CA GLU A 171 15.57 3.41 -13.75
C GLU A 171 14.94 2.06 -13.38
N ASN A 172 15.76 1.07 -13.03
CA ASN A 172 15.32 -0.30 -12.72
C ASN A 172 15.23 -0.56 -11.21
N GLU A 173 15.55 0.44 -10.37
CA GLU A 173 15.50 0.30 -8.93
C GLU A 173 14.06 0.06 -8.47
N ARG A 174 13.89 -0.81 -7.45
CA ARG A 174 12.61 -1.24 -6.88
C ARG A 174 12.85 -1.74 -5.45
N GLY A 175 11.81 -1.81 -4.61
CA GLY A 175 11.93 -2.41 -3.28
C GLY A 175 12.85 -1.64 -2.34
N LEU A 176 12.88 -0.31 -2.45
CA LEU A 176 13.71 0.54 -1.61
C LEU A 176 13.12 0.76 -0.21
N TRP A 177 11.82 0.51 -0.05
CA TRP A 177 11.07 0.61 1.20
C TRP A 177 9.81 -0.27 1.14
N GLY A 178 9.12 -0.45 2.26
CA GLY A 178 8.04 -1.43 2.35
C GLY A 178 6.76 -1.02 1.61
N GLY A 179 6.33 0.24 1.72
CA GLY A 179 5.09 0.73 1.12
C GLY A 179 4.05 1.18 2.15
N ILE A 180 2.78 1.23 1.75
CA ILE A 180 1.67 1.68 2.59
C ILE A 180 0.73 0.51 2.87
N VAL A 181 0.43 0.28 4.15
CA VAL A 181 -0.53 -0.73 4.62
C VAL A 181 -1.70 -0.02 5.28
N ILE A 182 -2.92 -0.28 4.81
CA ILE A 182 -4.15 0.30 5.34
C ILE A 182 -5.05 -0.82 5.83
N LEU A 183 -5.37 -0.81 7.12
CA LEU A 183 -6.11 -1.88 7.79
C LEU A 183 -7.46 -1.37 8.29
N GLY A 184 -8.52 -2.03 7.85
CA GLY A 184 -9.88 -1.74 8.24
C GLY A 184 -10.54 -2.85 9.06
N LYS A 185 -11.78 -2.57 9.44
CA LYS A 185 -12.65 -3.45 10.23
C LYS A 185 -13.74 -4.11 9.38
N ALA A 186 -13.62 -4.07 8.06
CA ALA A 186 -14.57 -4.72 7.19
C ALA A 186 -14.45 -6.25 7.25
N PRO A 187 -15.48 -7.00 6.83
CA PRO A 187 -15.44 -8.44 6.89
C PRO A 187 -14.36 -9.05 5.99
N ILE A 188 -13.71 -10.10 6.49
CA ILE A 188 -12.87 -11.00 5.69
C ILE A 188 -13.45 -12.41 5.70
N ASN A 189 -12.99 -13.27 4.78
CA ASN A 189 -13.46 -14.66 4.69
C ASN A 189 -12.44 -15.69 5.22
N LYS A 190 -11.19 -15.28 5.44
CA LYS A 190 -10.08 -16.15 5.85
C LYS A 190 -10.02 -16.31 7.38
N CYS A 191 -11.10 -16.72 8.03
CA CYS A 191 -11.15 -17.06 9.47
C CYS A 191 -11.89 -18.40 9.70
N SER A 192 -12.03 -18.87 10.94
CA SER A 192 -12.82 -20.09 11.21
C SER A 192 -14.29 -19.85 10.85
N ASN A 193 -15.01 -20.91 10.46
CA ASN A 193 -16.42 -20.80 10.08
C ASN A 193 -17.28 -20.22 11.23
N ASP A 194 -16.94 -20.51 12.48
CA ASP A 194 -17.72 -20.11 13.66
C ASP A 194 -17.70 -18.60 13.94
N VAL A 195 -16.68 -17.88 13.45
CA VAL A 195 -16.52 -16.43 13.69
C VAL A 195 -16.69 -15.60 12.42
N ARG A 196 -16.91 -16.24 11.25
CA ARG A 196 -17.05 -15.53 9.98
C ARG A 196 -18.19 -14.50 10.05
N GLY A 197 -17.93 -13.28 9.59
CA GLY A 197 -18.88 -12.17 9.63
C GLY A 197 -19.04 -11.51 11.01
N THR A 198 -18.26 -11.92 12.01
CA THR A 198 -18.19 -11.26 13.33
C THR A 198 -16.90 -10.48 13.48
N ALA A 199 -16.84 -9.59 14.47
CA ALA A 199 -15.64 -8.81 14.80
C ALA A 199 -14.40 -9.66 15.15
N ALA A 200 -14.60 -10.93 15.52
CA ALA A 200 -13.53 -11.87 15.83
C ALA A 200 -12.93 -12.54 14.57
N CYS A 201 -13.50 -12.29 13.38
CA CYS A 201 -12.93 -12.73 12.12
C CYS A 201 -11.78 -11.81 11.70
N GLU A 202 -10.59 -12.08 12.21
CA GLU A 202 -9.39 -11.28 11.94
C GLU A 202 -8.20 -12.12 11.44
N ARG A 203 -7.28 -11.45 10.75
CA ARG A 203 -6.03 -12.03 10.25
C ARG A 203 -4.89 -11.03 10.28
N VAL A 204 -3.68 -11.55 10.43
CA VAL A 204 -2.47 -10.77 10.17
C VAL A 204 -2.39 -10.54 8.66
N VAL A 205 -2.17 -9.30 8.26
CA VAL A 205 -1.95 -8.94 6.85
C VAL A 205 -0.52 -9.29 6.44
N GLU A 206 -0.32 -9.54 5.15
CA GLU A 206 1.00 -9.80 4.57
C GLU A 206 2.00 -8.67 4.86
N GLY A 207 3.27 -9.03 4.96
CA GLY A 207 4.43 -8.16 5.18
C GLY A 207 4.46 -7.39 6.51
N SER A 208 3.56 -7.69 7.46
CA SER A 208 3.49 -7.00 8.76
C SER A 208 3.13 -7.93 9.94
N ASP A 209 3.13 -7.37 11.15
CA ASP A 209 2.59 -7.99 12.36
C ASP A 209 1.17 -7.48 12.72
N ALA A 210 0.56 -6.68 11.84
CA ALA A 210 -0.68 -5.96 12.11
C ALA A 210 -1.93 -6.73 11.68
N LEU A 211 -3.03 -6.52 12.42
CA LEU A 211 -4.29 -7.24 12.23
C LEU A 211 -5.28 -6.44 11.37
N MET A 212 -5.94 -7.15 10.45
CA MET A 212 -7.09 -6.69 9.66
C MET A 212 -8.34 -7.53 9.98
N GLY A 213 -9.50 -7.02 9.60
CA GLY A 213 -10.76 -7.74 9.68
C GLY A 213 -11.63 -7.28 10.84
N GLY A 214 -12.93 -7.49 10.68
CA GLY A 214 -13.96 -7.14 11.64
C GLY A 214 -15.36 -7.44 11.11
N ALA A 215 -16.35 -6.68 11.54
CA ALA A 215 -17.75 -6.82 11.13
C ALA A 215 -18.40 -5.50 10.67
N THR A 216 -17.60 -4.53 10.20
CA THR A 216 -18.07 -3.20 9.80
C THR A 216 -17.82 -2.98 8.30
N PRO A 217 -18.74 -3.41 7.41
CA PRO A 217 -18.56 -3.27 5.95
C PRO A 217 -18.36 -1.83 5.48
N ASP A 218 -18.94 -0.87 6.19
CA ASP A 218 -18.86 0.57 5.92
C ASP A 218 -17.72 1.26 6.67
N ASP A 219 -16.73 0.51 7.17
CA ASP A 219 -15.55 1.07 7.82
C ASP A 219 -14.85 2.09 6.91
N ASN A 220 -14.33 3.15 7.52
CA ASN A 220 -13.69 4.26 6.83
C ASN A 220 -12.27 4.45 7.35
N SER A 221 -11.31 3.94 6.58
CA SER A 221 -9.87 4.07 6.81
C SER A 221 -9.28 5.36 6.22
N GLY A 222 -10.12 6.23 5.67
CA GLY A 222 -9.78 7.56 5.20
C GLY A 222 -9.89 7.74 3.69
N LYS A 223 -8.94 8.47 3.11
CA LYS A 223 -8.93 8.90 1.71
C LYS A 223 -7.53 8.92 1.12
N LEU A 224 -7.38 8.36 -0.07
CA LEU A 224 -6.23 8.58 -0.95
C LEU A 224 -6.72 9.25 -2.24
N ASN A 225 -6.27 10.48 -2.50
CA ASN A 225 -6.60 11.22 -3.72
C ASN A 225 -5.34 11.85 -4.31
N PHE A 226 -5.06 11.59 -5.60
CA PHE A 226 -3.83 12.02 -6.29
C PHE A 226 -2.56 11.67 -5.50
N VAL A 227 -2.39 10.37 -5.24
CA VAL A 227 -1.26 9.82 -4.50
C VAL A 227 -0.38 8.99 -5.43
N ARG A 228 0.93 9.21 -5.37
CA ARG A 228 1.95 8.39 -6.03
C ARG A 228 2.75 7.63 -4.98
N VAL A 229 2.85 6.32 -5.15
CA VAL A 229 3.73 5.45 -4.36
C VAL A 229 4.82 4.90 -5.28
N GLU A 230 6.07 5.07 -4.89
CA GLU A 230 7.19 4.80 -5.80
C GLU A 230 8.28 4.00 -5.12
N TYR A 231 8.86 3.04 -5.86
CA TYR A 231 10.01 2.25 -5.43
C TYR A 231 9.77 1.45 -4.14
N ALA A 232 8.51 1.16 -3.80
CA ALA A 232 8.15 0.33 -2.66
C ALA A 232 8.28 -1.18 -3.00
N GLY A 233 7.75 -2.04 -2.14
CA GLY A 233 7.66 -3.46 -2.42
C GLY A 233 8.70 -4.34 -1.69
N TYR A 234 9.35 -3.82 -0.65
CA TYR A 234 10.46 -4.54 -0.02
C TYR A 234 10.00 -5.73 0.84
N GLU A 235 10.82 -6.79 0.82
CA GLU A 235 10.68 -8.00 1.64
C GLU A 235 11.04 -7.75 3.11
N ILE A 236 10.08 -7.26 3.91
CA ILE A 236 10.30 -6.99 5.35
C ILE A 236 10.51 -8.29 6.14
N PHE A 237 9.79 -9.36 5.77
CA PHE A 237 9.90 -10.67 6.38
C PHE A 237 10.24 -11.71 5.30
N PRO A 238 11.11 -12.71 5.57
CA PRO A 238 11.48 -13.70 4.56
C PRO A 238 10.28 -14.43 3.95
N GLY A 239 10.13 -14.34 2.63
CA GLY A 239 9.04 -14.86 1.81
C GLY A 239 7.69 -14.17 2.07
N ASN A 240 7.73 -12.92 2.53
CA ASN A 240 6.56 -12.17 2.97
C ASN A 240 6.82 -10.66 2.77
N GLU A 241 6.74 -10.27 1.51
CA GLU A 241 6.89 -8.92 0.97
C GLU A 241 5.75 -7.98 1.37
N LEU A 242 6.06 -6.67 1.39
CA LEU A 242 5.04 -5.63 1.38
C LEU A 242 4.80 -5.16 -0.04
N ASN A 243 3.65 -4.54 -0.28
CA ASN A 243 3.21 -4.04 -1.59
C ASN A 243 3.41 -2.53 -1.72
N GLY A 244 3.14 -1.99 -2.91
CA GLY A 244 3.03 -0.54 -3.06
C GLY A 244 1.95 0.01 -2.11
N ILE A 245 0.73 -0.51 -2.26
CA ILE A 245 -0.38 -0.22 -1.35
C ILE A 245 -1.13 -1.51 -1.02
N THR A 246 -1.18 -1.84 0.26
CA THR A 246 -1.96 -2.94 0.80
C THR A 246 -3.25 -2.41 1.42
N PHE A 247 -4.39 -2.93 0.97
CA PHE A 247 -5.70 -2.71 1.58
C PHE A 247 -6.16 -3.99 2.27
N GLY A 248 -6.04 -4.06 3.60
CA GLY A 248 -6.51 -5.19 4.40
C GLY A 248 -7.85 -4.89 5.06
N ALA A 249 -8.91 -5.60 4.66
CA ALA A 249 -10.25 -5.45 5.23
C ALA A 249 -10.77 -4.01 5.25
N VAL A 250 -10.51 -3.25 4.19
CA VAL A 250 -10.88 -1.83 4.09
C VAL A 250 -12.32 -1.71 3.62
N GLY A 251 -13.15 -1.02 4.40
CA GLY A 251 -14.59 -0.91 4.15
C GLY A 251 -14.96 0.13 3.09
N SER A 252 -16.24 0.09 2.69
CA SER A 252 -16.80 0.93 1.63
C SER A 252 -16.88 2.42 1.97
N GLY A 253 -16.59 2.80 3.22
CA GLY A 253 -16.47 4.19 3.64
C GLY A 253 -15.15 4.85 3.25
N THR A 254 -14.17 4.06 2.76
CA THR A 254 -12.84 4.54 2.37
C THR A 254 -12.84 4.98 0.91
N GLU A 255 -12.29 6.16 0.62
CA GLU A 255 -12.21 6.71 -0.73
C GLU A 255 -10.80 6.55 -1.32
N VAL A 256 -10.68 5.96 -2.51
CA VAL A 256 -9.41 5.81 -3.21
C VAL A 256 -9.61 6.25 -4.65
N ASP A 257 -8.97 7.35 -5.05
CA ASP A 257 -9.08 7.93 -6.38
C ASP A 257 -7.72 8.50 -6.86
N TYR A 258 -7.46 8.43 -8.16
CA TYR A 258 -6.21 8.90 -8.80
C TYR A 258 -4.93 8.43 -8.09
N VAL A 259 -4.82 7.12 -7.84
CA VAL A 259 -3.62 6.51 -7.25
C VAL A 259 -2.74 5.91 -8.34
N GLN A 260 -1.44 6.12 -8.23
CA GLN A 260 -0.44 5.51 -9.08
C GLN A 260 0.62 4.82 -8.21
N VAL A 261 1.03 3.62 -8.64
CA VAL A 261 2.18 2.92 -8.08
C VAL A 261 3.23 2.74 -9.18
N HIS A 262 4.50 3.03 -8.89
CA HIS A 262 5.59 3.05 -9.86
C HIS A 262 6.82 2.32 -9.35
N ASN A 263 7.44 1.52 -10.21
CA ASN A 263 8.67 0.77 -9.91
C ASN A 263 8.60 -0.02 -8.58
N ASN A 264 7.45 -0.61 -8.30
CA ASN A 264 7.27 -1.48 -7.13
C ASN A 264 7.99 -2.82 -7.36
N GLN A 265 8.55 -3.40 -6.30
CA GLN A 265 9.17 -4.73 -6.41
C GLN A 265 8.13 -5.84 -6.48
N ASP A 266 7.12 -5.79 -5.60
CA ASP A 266 6.02 -6.74 -5.51
C ASP A 266 4.72 -6.15 -6.12
N ASP A 267 3.53 -6.56 -5.66
CA ASP A 267 2.26 -6.07 -6.18
C ASP A 267 2.11 -4.55 -6.04
N CYS A 268 1.59 -3.92 -7.09
CA CYS A 268 1.34 -2.48 -7.08
C CYS A 268 0.30 -2.13 -6.01
N VAL A 269 -0.85 -2.76 -6.10
CA VAL A 269 -1.97 -2.61 -5.16
C VAL A 269 -2.53 -3.99 -4.88
N GLU A 270 -2.61 -4.35 -3.61
CA GLU A 270 -3.14 -5.64 -3.19
C GLU A 270 -4.28 -5.48 -2.18
N PHE A 271 -5.31 -6.33 -2.31
CA PHE A 271 -6.51 -6.30 -1.47
C PHE A 271 -6.68 -7.62 -0.71
N PHE A 272 -6.83 -7.52 0.60
CA PHE A 272 -7.10 -8.64 1.49
C PHE A 272 -8.47 -8.49 2.16
N GLY A 273 -9.53 -8.70 1.37
CA GLY A 273 -10.92 -8.52 1.82
C GLY A 273 -11.29 -7.05 2.07
N GLY A 274 -12.55 -6.82 2.44
CA GLY A 274 -13.18 -5.49 2.40
C GLY A 274 -14.62 -5.58 1.93
#